data_AF-A0A067EWH4-F1
#
_entry.id   AF-A0A067EWH4-F1
#
_cell.length_a   1.000
_cell.length_b   1.000
_cell.length_c   1.000
_cell.angle_alpha   90.00
_cell.angle_beta   90.00
_cell.angle_gamma   90.00
#
_symmetry.space_group_name_H-M   'P 1'
#
loop_
_entity.id
_entity.type
_entity.pdbx_description
1 polymer ?
#
loop_
_entity_poly.entity_id
_entity_poly.type
_entity_poly.pdbx_seq_one_letter_code
_entity_poly.pdbx_strand_id
1 'polypeptide(L)'
;ETISQYFYMPITKAAKELNVGLTLLKKRCRELNIRRWPHRKLMSLQTLIKNVQELQTEGEGSEERLREALGILERERKLIEERPDLEMEDTTKRLRQACFKANYKKRKFMGTMMGPMVSTSSCSSRHHHQVLLDADIAYDEYQITGNEDLEEMGSLFSCSSSNSIMMI
;
A
#
# COMPACT_ATOMS: atom_id res chain seq x y z
N GLU A 1 -24.61 9.01 15.39
CA GLU A 1 -23.19 8.88 14.94
C GLU A 1 -22.58 7.49 15.22
N THR A 2 -23.31 6.38 15.09
CA THR A 2 -22.79 5.04 15.44
C THR A 2 -22.16 4.27 14.28
N ILE A 3 -22.48 4.62 13.03
CA ILE A 3 -22.08 3.81 11.86
C ILE A 3 -20.58 3.95 11.52
N SER A 4 -19.96 5.09 11.81
CA SER A 4 -18.55 5.36 11.46
C SER A 4 -17.57 4.40 12.13
N GLN A 5 -17.88 3.90 13.32
CA GLN A 5 -17.07 2.92 14.05
C GLN A 5 -16.96 1.58 13.30
N TYR A 6 -17.92 1.28 12.41
CA TYR A 6 -17.97 0.04 11.66
C TYR A 6 -17.37 0.16 10.25
N PHE A 7 -16.86 1.34 9.85
CA PHE A 7 -16.27 1.51 8.52
C PHE A 7 -15.04 0.62 8.29
N TYR A 8 -14.36 0.21 9.35
CA TYR A 8 -13.21 -0.70 9.32
C TYR A 8 -13.56 -2.18 9.13
N MET A 9 -14.82 -2.51 8.91
CA MET A 9 -15.23 -3.88 8.57
C MET A 9 -16.15 -3.92 7.35
N PRO A 10 -16.33 -5.08 6.69
CA PRO A 10 -17.29 -5.23 5.60
C PRO A 10 -18.71 -4.88 6.04
N ILE A 11 -19.51 -4.28 5.14
CA ILE A 11 -20.90 -3.88 5.43
C ILE A 11 -21.78 -5.05 5.91
N THR A 12 -21.45 -6.27 5.48
CA THR A 12 -22.11 -7.50 5.95
C THR A 12 -21.85 -7.79 7.41
N LYS A 13 -20.65 -7.50 7.91
CA LYS A 13 -20.29 -7.61 9.32
C LYS A 13 -20.89 -6.45 10.10
N ALA A 14 -20.73 -5.22 9.62
CA ALA A 14 -21.32 -4.03 10.24
C ALA A 14 -22.83 -4.16 10.47
N ALA A 15 -23.58 -4.68 9.50
CA ALA A 15 -25.01 -4.92 9.64
C ALA A 15 -25.36 -5.91 10.77
N LYS A 16 -24.54 -6.95 10.96
CA LYS A 16 -24.71 -7.92 12.05
C LYS A 16 -24.42 -7.29 13.41
N GLU A 17 -23.32 -6.55 13.52
CA GLU A 17 -22.95 -5.87 14.77
C GLU A 17 -23.94 -4.76 15.17
N LEU A 18 -24.57 -4.13 14.18
CA LEU A 18 -25.62 -3.13 14.38
C LEU A 18 -27.02 -3.74 14.55
N ASN A 19 -27.15 -5.07 14.47
CA ASN A 19 -28.43 -5.79 14.50
C ASN A 19 -29.49 -5.25 13.52
N VAL A 20 -29.06 -4.79 12.33
CA VAL A 20 -29.94 -4.27 11.27
C VAL A 20 -29.86 -5.12 10.02
N GLY A 21 -30.97 -5.20 9.27
CA GLY A 21 -30.97 -5.84 7.96
C GLY A 21 -30.03 -5.13 6.99
N LEU A 22 -29.26 -5.89 6.19
CA LEU A 22 -28.30 -5.34 5.22
C LEU A 22 -28.96 -4.38 4.22
N THR A 23 -30.18 -4.69 3.77
CA THR A 23 -30.96 -3.86 2.85
C THR A 23 -31.35 -2.53 3.49
N LEU A 24 -31.77 -2.55 4.75
CA LEU A 24 -32.10 -1.36 5.53
C LEU A 24 -30.86 -0.48 5.74
N LEU A 25 -29.75 -1.09 6.14
CA LEU A 25 -28.48 -0.37 6.32
C LEU A 25 -28.05 0.31 5.02
N LYS A 26 -28.07 -0.40 3.89
CA LYS A 26 -27.76 0.18 2.57
C LYS A 26 -28.69 1.33 2.21
N LYS A 27 -29.99 1.21 2.49
CA LYS A 27 -30.97 2.27 2.23
C LYS A 27 -30.62 3.53 3.04
N ARG A 28 -30.39 3.38 4.35
CA ARG A 28 -29.97 4.49 5.23
C ARG A 28 -28.64 5.10 4.82
N CYS A 29 -27.66 4.29 4.44
CA CYS A 29 -26.38 4.79 3.92
C CYS A 29 -26.56 5.66 2.67
N ARG A 30 -27.43 5.25 1.73
CA ARG A 30 -27.71 6.05 0.51
C ARG A 30 -28.40 7.39 0.83
N GLU A 31 -29.28 7.42 1.81
CA GLU A 31 -29.93 8.65 2.31
C GLU A 31 -28.89 9.64 2.88
N LEU A 32 -27.83 9.12 3.50
CA LEU A 32 -26.69 9.89 4.03
C LEU A 32 -25.58 10.14 2.99
N ASN A 33 -25.89 9.97 1.71
CA ASN A 33 -24.95 10.09 0.58
C ASN A 33 -23.75 9.13 0.61
N ILE A 34 -23.80 8.07 1.41
CA ILE A 34 -22.77 7.01 1.46
C ILE A 34 -23.11 5.95 0.41
N ARG A 35 -22.77 6.22 -0.86
CA ARG A 35 -23.12 5.32 -1.97
C ARG A 35 -22.31 4.02 -1.97
N ARG A 36 -21.05 4.10 -1.54
CA ARG A 36 -20.12 2.98 -1.45
C ARG A 36 -19.60 2.87 -0.03
N TRP A 37 -19.50 1.64 0.47
CA TRP A 37 -19.01 1.39 1.81
C TRP A 37 -17.49 1.67 1.90
N PRO A 38 -17.02 2.54 2.81
CA PRO A 38 -15.65 3.08 2.82
C PRO A 38 -14.56 2.06 3.20
N HIS A 39 -14.93 0.90 3.74
CA HIS A 39 -14.03 -0.18 4.16
C HIS A 39 -12.87 -0.46 3.20
N ARG A 40 -13.15 -0.56 1.90
CA ARG A 40 -12.12 -0.87 0.90
C ARG A 40 -11.01 0.19 0.85
N LYS A 41 -11.39 1.47 0.95
CA LYS A 41 -10.48 2.61 0.92
C LYS A 41 -9.66 2.65 2.21
N LEU A 42 -10.32 2.55 3.36
CA LEU A 42 -9.69 2.56 4.69
C LEU A 42 -8.68 1.43 4.87
N MET A 43 -9.04 0.19 4.52
CA MET A 43 -8.12 -0.95 4.61
C MET A 43 -6.85 -0.73 3.79
N SER A 44 -6.99 -0.11 2.63
CA SER A 44 -5.84 0.08 1.78
C SER A 44 -5.00 1.30 2.15
N LEU A 45 -5.57 2.32 2.81
CA LEU A 45 -4.79 3.36 3.49
C LEU A 45 -4.01 2.78 4.67
N GLN A 46 -4.63 1.94 5.50
CA GLN A 46 -3.93 1.24 6.59
C GLN A 46 -2.78 0.37 6.08
N THR A 47 -2.99 -0.37 4.98
CA THR A 47 -1.94 -1.17 4.34
C THR A 47 -0.79 -0.28 3.86
N LEU A 48 -1.11 0.89 3.27
CA LEU A 48 -0.12 1.82 2.76
C LEU A 48 0.70 2.44 3.89
N ILE A 49 0.05 2.87 4.97
CA ILE A 49 0.68 3.37 6.20
C ILE A 49 1.65 2.33 6.76
N LYS A 50 1.20 1.07 6.88
CA LYS A 50 2.05 -0.02 7.36
C LYS A 50 3.28 -0.23 6.49
N ASN A 51 3.12 -0.26 5.16
CA ASN A 51 4.26 -0.43 4.24
C ASN A 51 5.27 0.71 4.36
N VAL A 52 4.79 1.96 4.49
CA VAL A 52 5.67 3.13 4.65
C VAL A 52 6.40 3.08 6.01
N GLN A 53 5.75 2.60 7.07
CA GLN A 53 6.40 2.38 8.37
C GLN A 53 7.48 1.30 8.31
N GLU A 54 7.26 0.21 7.57
CA GLU A 54 8.28 -0.84 7.37
C GLU A 54 9.52 -0.28 6.65
N LEU A 55 9.33 0.57 5.63
CA LEU A 55 10.43 1.24 4.93
C LEU A 55 11.25 2.18 5.84
N GLN A 56 10.63 2.79 6.85
CA GLN A 56 11.34 3.62 7.85
C GLN A 56 12.39 2.82 8.63
N THR A 57 12.15 1.52 8.84
CA THR A 57 13.08 0.68 9.61
C THR A 57 14.26 0.15 8.79
N GLU A 58 14.20 0.21 7.46
CA GLU A 58 15.20 -0.39 6.56
C GLU A 58 16.25 0.63 6.03
N GLY A 59 16.12 1.95 6.27
CA GLY A 59 17.07 2.95 5.72
C GLY A 59 17.21 4.27 6.50
N GLU A 60 18.45 4.65 6.81
CA GLU A 60 18.83 5.72 7.77
C GLU A 60 18.78 7.16 7.20
N GLY A 61 18.39 7.36 5.93
CA GLY A 61 18.52 8.66 5.24
C GLY A 61 17.23 9.38 4.83
N SER A 62 16.03 8.82 5.10
CA SER A 62 14.76 9.33 4.53
C SER A 62 13.64 9.61 5.54
N GLU A 63 13.97 9.68 6.83
CA GLU A 63 12.99 9.75 7.92
C GLU A 63 12.01 10.93 7.79
N GLU A 64 12.48 12.11 7.39
CA GLU A 64 11.62 13.30 7.25
C GLU A 64 10.57 13.14 6.14
N ARG A 65 10.97 12.63 4.96
CA ARG A 65 10.07 12.39 3.84
C ARG A 65 9.04 11.30 4.16
N LEU A 66 9.45 10.27 4.90
CA LEU A 66 8.56 9.21 5.38
C LEU A 66 7.57 9.74 6.41
N ARG A 67 8.00 10.64 7.30
CA ARG A 67 7.12 11.28 8.28
C ARG A 67 6.08 12.17 7.61
N GLU A 68 6.47 12.94 6.59
CA GLU A 68 5.52 13.74 5.80
C GLU A 68 4.50 12.86 5.07
N ALA A 69 4.98 11.79 4.42
CA ALA A 69 4.13 10.80 3.76
C ALA A 69 3.08 10.19 4.70
N LEU A 70 3.50 9.76 5.89
CA LEU A 70 2.60 9.23 6.90
C LEU A 70 1.56 10.27 7.34
N GLY A 71 1.98 11.53 7.51
CA GLY A 71 1.08 12.63 7.84
C GLY A 71 0.00 12.88 6.77
N ILE A 72 0.35 12.75 5.49
CA ILE A 72 -0.60 12.86 4.36
C ILE A 72 -1.61 11.73 4.40
N LEU A 73 -1.14 10.48 4.49
CA LEU A 73 -1.99 9.29 4.50
C LEU A 73 -2.96 9.27 5.69
N GLU A 74 -2.51 9.70 6.86
CA GLU A 74 -3.33 9.77 8.06
C GLU A 74 -4.43 10.84 7.94
N ARG A 75 -4.11 11.99 7.34
CA ARG A 75 -5.09 13.05 7.06
C ARG A 75 -6.15 12.56 6.07
N GLU A 76 -5.75 11.91 4.98
CA GLU A 76 -6.69 11.31 4.03
C GLU A 76 -7.57 10.26 4.68
N ARG A 77 -7.02 9.43 5.57
CA ARG A 77 -7.80 8.44 6.31
C ARG A 77 -8.90 9.13 7.11
N LYS A 78 -8.55 10.18 7.86
CA LYS A 78 -9.49 10.96 8.65
C LYS A 78 -10.59 11.60 7.79
N LEU A 79 -10.23 12.12 6.61
CA LEU A 79 -11.21 12.68 5.67
C LEU A 79 -12.22 11.63 5.17
N ILE A 80 -11.78 10.38 4.95
CA ILE A 80 -12.69 9.29 4.55
C ILE A 80 -13.56 8.82 5.72
N GLU A 81 -13.07 8.91 6.96
CA GLU A 81 -13.88 8.63 8.16
C GLU A 81 -15.00 9.66 8.34
N GLU A 82 -14.68 10.95 8.16
CA GLU A 82 -15.64 12.06 8.28
C GLU A 82 -16.60 12.12 7.09
N ARG A 83 -16.10 11.88 5.87
CA ARG A 83 -16.86 11.96 4.62
C ARG A 83 -16.60 10.72 3.76
N PRO A 84 -17.33 9.61 4.00
CA PRO A 84 -17.07 8.32 3.34
C PRO A 84 -17.38 8.29 1.83
N ASP A 85 -18.09 9.30 1.32
CA ASP A 85 -18.33 9.47 -0.12
C ASP A 85 -17.13 10.07 -0.87
N LEU A 86 -16.20 10.74 -0.17
CA LEU A 86 -15.02 11.35 -0.79
C LEU A 86 -14.17 10.30 -1.51
N GLU A 87 -13.73 10.65 -2.71
CA GLU A 87 -12.75 9.85 -3.43
C GLU A 87 -11.35 9.99 -2.80
N MET A 88 -10.55 8.94 -2.91
CA MET A 88 -9.14 9.02 -2.55
C MET A 88 -8.41 9.96 -3.50
N GLU A 89 -7.41 10.70 -3.02
CA GLU A 89 -6.63 11.60 -3.85
C GLU A 89 -5.83 10.82 -4.91
N ASP A 90 -5.66 11.41 -6.09
CA ASP A 90 -4.94 10.77 -7.19
C ASP A 90 -3.45 10.57 -6.87
N THR A 91 -2.87 11.46 -6.08
CA THR A 91 -1.51 11.34 -5.51
C THR A 91 -1.40 10.07 -4.67
N THR A 92 -2.33 9.82 -3.76
CA THR A 92 -2.35 8.60 -2.94
C THR A 92 -2.67 7.34 -3.74
N LYS A 93 -3.48 7.44 -4.80
CA LYS A 93 -3.68 6.31 -5.75
C LYS A 93 -2.37 5.96 -6.46
N ARG A 94 -1.59 6.95 -6.91
CA ARG A 94 -0.28 6.74 -7.55
C ARG A 94 0.74 6.14 -6.59
N LEU A 95 0.85 6.72 -5.39
CA LEU A 95 1.72 6.19 -4.34
C LEU A 95 1.41 4.72 -4.03
N ARG A 96 0.12 4.41 -3.88
CA ARG A 96 -0.36 3.05 -3.69
C ARG A 96 0.10 2.11 -4.81
N GLN A 97 -0.01 2.53 -6.07
CA GLN A 97 0.43 1.73 -7.21
C GLN A 97 1.94 1.47 -7.15
N ALA A 98 2.74 2.50 -6.87
CA ALA A 98 4.19 2.38 -6.69
C ALA A 98 4.54 1.38 -5.57
N CYS A 99 3.91 1.50 -4.40
CA CYS A 99 4.09 0.54 -3.30
C CYS A 99 3.74 -0.90 -3.70
N PHE A 100 2.64 -1.11 -4.43
CA PHE A 100 2.25 -2.45 -4.84
C PHE A 100 3.21 -3.04 -5.86
N LYS A 101 3.71 -2.22 -6.79
CA LYS A 101 4.71 -2.61 -7.80
C LYS A 101 6.02 -3.01 -7.12
N ALA A 102 6.52 -2.18 -6.19
CA ALA A 102 7.72 -2.48 -5.41
C ALA A 102 7.58 -3.78 -4.60
N ASN A 103 6.46 -3.95 -3.87
CA ASN A 103 6.20 -5.16 -3.10
C ASN A 103 5.99 -6.41 -3.96
N TYR A 104 5.42 -6.28 -5.16
CA TYR A 104 5.31 -7.38 -6.10
C TYR A 104 6.69 -7.83 -6.60
N LYS A 105 7.55 -6.87 -6.96
CA LYS A 105 8.94 -7.14 -7.36
C LYS A 105 9.74 -7.81 -6.22
N LYS A 106 9.67 -7.29 -4.98
CA LYS A 106 10.31 -7.87 -3.78
C LYS A 106 9.91 -9.35 -3.61
N ARG A 107 8.61 -9.65 -3.67
CA ARG A 107 8.13 -11.04 -3.56
C ARG A 107 8.57 -11.93 -4.71
N LYS A 108 8.54 -11.43 -5.96
CA LYS A 108 8.98 -12.19 -7.13
C LYS A 108 10.47 -12.52 -7.05
N PHE A 109 11.29 -11.54 -6.65
CA PHE A 109 12.72 -11.71 -6.45
C PHE A 109 13.00 -12.75 -5.36
N MET A 110 12.40 -12.59 -4.16
CA MET A 110 12.57 -13.55 -3.06
C MET A 110 12.09 -14.97 -3.42
N GLY A 111 10.98 -15.09 -4.19
CA GLY A 111 10.49 -16.38 -4.67
C GLY A 111 11.40 -17.04 -5.71
N THR A 112 12.20 -16.25 -6.43
CA THR A 112 13.21 -16.75 -7.38
C THR A 112 14.47 -17.20 -6.64
N MET A 113 14.89 -16.45 -5.61
CA MET A 113 16.09 -16.72 -4.82
C MET A 113 15.93 -17.89 -3.82
N MET A 114 14.71 -18.14 -3.32
CA MET A 114 14.38 -19.24 -2.38
C MET A 114 13.52 -20.34 -3.02
N GLY A 115 13.62 -20.55 -4.34
CA GLY A 115 12.95 -21.65 -5.04
C GLY A 115 13.29 -23.02 -4.44
N PRO A 116 12.44 -24.05 -4.60
CA PRO A 116 12.68 -25.35 -3.99
C PRO A 116 14.04 -25.87 -4.44
N MET A 117 14.92 -26.09 -3.46
CA MET A 117 16.15 -26.86 -3.61
C MET A 117 15.76 -28.28 -4.06
N VAL A 118 15.50 -28.45 -5.35
CA VAL A 118 15.35 -29.79 -5.93
C VAL A 118 16.75 -30.38 -5.93
N SER A 119 16.98 -31.27 -4.96
CA SER A 119 18.18 -32.07 -4.82
C SER A 119 18.33 -33.01 -6.03
N THR A 120 18.70 -32.48 -7.19
CA THR A 120 19.30 -33.26 -8.27
C THR A 120 20.80 -33.23 -8.08
N SER A 121 21.28 -34.21 -7.32
CA SER A 121 22.67 -34.60 -7.22
C SER A 121 23.23 -34.91 -8.60
N SER A 122 23.91 -33.93 -9.22
CA SER A 122 25.02 -34.05 -10.18
C SER A 122 25.21 -32.69 -10.87
N CYS A 123 26.09 -31.82 -10.37
CA CYS A 123 26.51 -30.67 -11.19
C CYS A 123 27.96 -30.26 -10.94
N SER A 124 28.67 -30.05 -12.06
CA SER A 124 30.04 -29.55 -12.14
C SER A 124 30.12 -28.12 -11.65
N SER A 125 31.27 -27.70 -11.08
CA SER A 125 31.51 -26.35 -10.52
C SER A 125 31.11 -25.17 -11.43
N ARG A 126 31.08 -25.37 -12.75
CA ARG A 126 30.62 -24.38 -13.74
C ARG A 126 29.13 -24.05 -13.65
N HIS A 127 28.26 -25.01 -13.32
CA HIS A 127 26.83 -24.76 -13.15
C HIS A 127 26.55 -23.96 -11.89
N HIS A 128 27.25 -24.24 -10.78
CA HIS A 128 27.10 -23.47 -9.54
C HIS A 128 27.54 -22.01 -9.72
N HIS A 129 28.63 -21.77 -10.44
CA HIS A 129 29.09 -20.41 -10.76
C HIS A 129 28.09 -19.66 -11.66
N GLN A 130 27.47 -20.35 -12.64
CA GLN A 130 26.46 -19.72 -13.49
C GLN A 130 25.20 -19.33 -12.71
N VAL A 131 24.71 -20.21 -11.82
CA VAL A 131 23.55 -19.90 -10.96
C VAL A 131 23.84 -18.74 -10.00
N LEU A 132 25.06 -18.63 -9.48
CA LEU A 132 25.47 -17.49 -8.65
C LEU A 132 25.50 -16.18 -9.47
N LEU A 133 26.07 -16.20 -10.67
CA LEU A 133 26.11 -15.04 -11.57
C LEU A 133 24.70 -14.60 -11.97
N ASP A 134 23.81 -15.54 -12.28
CA ASP A 134 22.42 -15.23 -12.63
C ASP A 134 21.66 -14.65 -11.41
N ALA A 135 21.99 -15.10 -10.19
CA ALA A 135 21.45 -14.56 -8.95
C ALA A 135 22.03 -13.15 -8.63
N ASP A 136 23.31 -12.91 -8.90
CA ASP A 136 23.98 -11.62 -8.72
C ASP A 136 23.45 -10.59 -9.74
N ILE A 137 23.25 -10.97 -11.01
CA ILE A 137 22.61 -10.14 -12.03
C ILE A 137 21.17 -9.80 -11.64
N ALA A 138 20.41 -10.78 -11.15
CA ALA A 138 19.04 -10.55 -10.69
C ALA A 138 19.01 -9.65 -9.44
N TYR A 139 20.00 -9.74 -8.55
CA TYR A 139 20.13 -8.89 -7.38
C TYR A 139 20.47 -7.46 -7.78
N ASP A 140 21.41 -7.26 -8.71
CA ASP A 140 21.72 -5.93 -9.27
C ASP A 140 20.51 -5.33 -10.00
N GLU A 141 19.77 -6.12 -10.79
CA GLU A 141 18.53 -5.66 -11.45
C GLU A 141 17.45 -5.28 -10.43
N TYR A 142 17.33 -6.03 -9.33
CA TYR A 142 16.43 -5.71 -8.22
C TYR A 142 16.86 -4.43 -7.48
N GLN A 143 18.15 -4.24 -7.24
CA GLN A 143 18.68 -3.03 -6.59
C GLN A 143 18.51 -1.80 -7.49
N ILE A 144 18.81 -1.89 -8.78
CA ILE A 144 18.66 -0.79 -9.74
C ILE A 144 17.18 -0.40 -9.85
N THR A 145 16.29 -1.37 -10.09
CA THR A 145 14.85 -1.08 -10.22
C THR A 145 14.18 -0.72 -8.91
N GLY A 146 14.70 -1.21 -7.78
CA GLY A 146 14.25 -0.84 -6.43
C GLY A 146 14.59 0.60 -6.10
N ASN A 147 15.77 1.08 -6.49
CA ASN A 147 16.16 2.49 -6.34
C ASN A 147 15.31 3.41 -7.22
N GLU A 148 15.01 3.04 -8.47
CA GLU A 148 14.11 3.81 -9.34
C GLU A 148 12.68 3.91 -8.79
N ASP A 149 12.13 2.81 -8.27
CA ASP A 149 10.79 2.80 -7.66
C ASP A 149 10.77 3.58 -6.32
N LEU A 150 11.88 3.59 -5.55
CA LEU A 150 12.07 4.41 -4.35
C LEU A 150 12.20 5.90 -4.68
N GLU A 151 12.87 6.24 -5.78
CA GLU A 151 12.94 7.61 -6.30
C GLU A 151 11.59 8.09 -6.85
N GLU A 152 10.84 7.24 -7.55
CA GLU A 152 9.47 7.54 -8.01
C GLU A 152 8.53 7.75 -6.81
N MET A 153 8.62 6.88 -5.80
CA MET A 153 7.90 7.01 -4.55
C MET A 153 8.30 8.30 -3.80
N GLY A 154 9.59 8.60 -3.73
CA GLY A 154 10.13 9.84 -3.20
C GLY A 154 9.60 11.08 -3.92
N SER A 155 9.60 11.06 -5.25
CA SER A 155 9.10 12.13 -6.10
C SER A 155 7.61 12.39 -5.87
N LEU A 156 6.81 11.33 -5.70
CA LEU A 156 5.39 11.45 -5.33
C LEU A 156 5.19 12.04 -3.93
N PHE A 157 6.08 11.77 -2.98
CA PHE A 157 6.07 12.45 -1.67
C PHE A 157 6.38 13.94 -1.80
N SER A 158 7.39 14.32 -2.59
CA SER A 158 7.81 15.72 -2.78
C SER A 158 6.82 16.55 -3.62
N CYS A 159 6.13 15.95 -4.58
CA CYS A 159 5.11 16.63 -5.37
C CYS A 159 3.84 16.93 -4.55
N SER A 160 3.55 16.12 -3.53
CA SER A 160 2.43 16.33 -2.61
C SER A 160 2.65 17.52 -1.67
N SER A 161 3.90 17.88 -1.36
CA SER A 161 4.24 19.10 -0.59
C SER A 161 3.98 20.39 -1.40
N SER A 162 3.87 20.28 -2.73
CA SER A 162 3.54 21.41 -3.62
C SER A 162 2.03 21.62 -3.83
N ASN A 163 1.16 20.78 -3.24
CA ASN A 163 -0.26 21.11 -3.08
C ASN A 163 -0.48 22.09 -1.92
N SER A 164 0.29 23.19 -1.92
CA SER A 164 -0.23 24.48 -1.47
C SER A 164 -1.03 25.08 -2.63
N ILE A 165 -2.22 24.54 -2.87
CA ILE A 165 -3.23 25.17 -3.72
C ILE A 165 -4.51 25.33 -2.90
N MET A 166 -4.66 26.56 -2.40
CA MET A 166 -5.84 27.38 -2.60
C MET A 166 -7.17 26.77 -2.12
N MET A 167 -7.43 26.82 -0.82
CA MET A 167 -8.81 26.97 -0.36
C MET A 167 -9.11 28.47 -0.31
N ILE A 168 -10.04 28.88 -1.19
CA ILE A 168 -10.70 30.20 -1.23
C ILE A 168 -11.46 30.43 0.07
#